data_AF-A0A3M2FSR1-F1
#
_entry.id   AF-A0A3M2FSR1-F1
#
_cell.length_a   1.000
_cell.length_b   1.000
_cell.length_c   1.000
_cell.angle_alpha   90.00
_cell.angle_beta   90.00
_cell.angle_gamma   90.00
#
_symmetry.space_group_name_H-M   'P 1'
#
loop_
_entity.id
_entity.type
_entity.pdbx_description
1 polymer ?
#
loop_
_entity_poly.entity_id
_entity_poly.type
_entity_poly.pdbx_seq_one_letter_code
_entity_poly.pdbx_strand_id
1 'polypeptide(L)' 'MELDKKIIRQLPKTDLHCHLDGSARIETILDLARKQNVTLPSNDPKKLKEILVPGINCPSLVEYLKPFDITLSV' A
#
# COMPACT_ATOMS: atom_id res chain seq x y z
N MET A 1 -12.47 27.28 -14.88
CA MET A 1 -11.38 26.86 -15.79
C MET A 1 -11.14 25.38 -15.55
N GLU A 2 -11.44 24.53 -16.52
CA GLU A 2 -11.13 23.10 -16.44
C GLU A 2 -9.80 22.81 -17.13
N LEU A 3 -8.99 21.94 -16.55
CA LEU A 3 -7.71 21.51 -17.12
C LEU A 3 -7.85 20.11 -17.74
N ASP A 4 -7.36 19.92 -18.95
CA ASP A 4 -7.28 18.60 -19.59
C ASP A 4 -6.37 17.68 -18.76
N LYS A 5 -6.80 16.42 -18.56
CA LYS A 5 -6.02 15.37 -17.92
C LYS A 5 -4.65 15.15 -18.58
N LYS A 6 -4.52 15.40 -19.89
CA LYS A 6 -3.25 15.36 -20.62
C LYS A 6 -2.28 16.42 -20.09
N ILE A 7 -2.78 17.63 -19.84
CA ILE A 7 -1.99 18.72 -19.23
C ILE A 7 -1.59 18.33 -17.80
N ILE A 8 -2.55 17.86 -16.98
CA ILE A 8 -2.29 17.44 -15.59
C ILE A 8 -1.18 16.39 -15.52
N ARG A 9 -1.18 15.40 -16.42
CA ARG A 9 -0.15 14.34 -16.47
C ARG A 9 1.24 14.86 -16.82
N GLN A 10 1.35 15.94 -17.60
CA GLN A 10 2.63 16.51 -18.05
C GLN A 10 3.30 17.39 -16.99
N LEU A 11 2.53 18.01 -16.08
CA LEU A 11 3.08 18.87 -15.03
C LEU A 11 4.05 18.10 -14.12
N PRO A 12 5.22 18.63 -13.74
CA PRO A 12 6.07 17.97 -12.73
C PRO A 12 5.28 17.79 -11.43
N LYS A 13 5.31 16.58 -10.87
CA LYS A 13 4.57 16.23 -9.64
C LYS A 13 5.56 16.04 -8.51
N THR A 14 5.23 16.57 -7.34
CA THR A 14 5.92 16.31 -6.08
C THR A 14 4.94 15.65 -5.13
N ASP A 15 5.44 14.75 -4.30
CA ASP A 15 4.69 14.19 -3.18
C ASP A 15 5.45 14.56 -1.90
N LEU A 16 4.79 15.31 -1.03
CA LEU A 16 5.39 15.81 0.21
C LEU A 16 5.08 14.91 1.40
N HIS A 17 4.12 13.99 1.26
CA HIS A 17 3.65 13.13 2.34
C HIS A 17 3.37 11.72 1.80
N CYS A 18 4.45 10.96 1.66
CA CYS A 18 4.39 9.56 1.28
C CYS A 18 5.08 8.70 2.35
N HIS A 19 4.31 7.81 2.96
CA HIS A 19 4.82 6.80 3.87
C HIS A 19 5.38 5.63 3.06
N LEU A 20 6.70 5.41 3.11
CA LEU A 20 7.36 4.35 2.36
C LEU A 20 6.89 2.96 2.80
N ASP A 21 6.77 2.77 4.11
CA ASP A 21 6.24 1.59 4.79
C ASP A 21 4.76 1.32 4.49
N GLY A 22 4.02 2.32 4.00
CA GLY A 22 2.67 2.17 3.46
C GLY A 22 2.59 2.03 1.93
N SER A 23 3.73 2.09 1.23
CA SER A 23 3.80 2.17 -0.25
C SER A 23 4.57 1.02 -0.89
N ALA A 24 4.82 -0.06 -0.15
CA ALA A 24 5.49 -1.24 -0.66
C ALA A 24 4.60 -2.00 -1.67
N ARG A 25 5.22 -2.60 -2.68
CA ARG A 25 4.54 -3.49 -3.63
C ARG A 25 4.16 -4.80 -2.94
N ILE A 26 2.98 -5.34 -3.25
CA ILE A 26 2.50 -6.62 -2.71
C ILE A 26 3.48 -7.75 -3.01
N GLU A 27 4.03 -7.77 -4.22
CA GLU A 27 5.01 -8.77 -4.65
C GLU A 27 6.31 -8.66 -3.84
N THR A 28 6.73 -7.44 -3.50
CA THR A 28 7.89 -7.20 -2.64
C THR A 28 7.65 -7.73 -1.22
N ILE A 29 6.46 -7.51 -0.65
CA ILE A 29 6.10 -8.03 0.68
C ILE A 29 6.14 -9.56 0.70
N LEU A 30 5.55 -10.22 -0.31
CA LEU A 30 5.57 -11.69 -0.44
C LEU A 30 7.00 -12.24 -0.57
N ASP A 31 7.83 -11.58 -1.37
CA ASP A 31 9.22 -11.98 -1.56
C ASP A 31 10.05 -11.84 -0.29
N LEU A 32 9.89 -10.74 0.44
CA LEU A 32 10.59 -10.49 1.70
C LEU A 32 10.15 -11.46 2.79
N ALA A 33 8.85 -11.69 2.93
CA ALA A 33 8.31 -12.65 3.90
C ALA A 33 8.89 -14.06 3.71
N ARG A 34 8.96 -14.52 2.46
CA ARG A 34 9.61 -15.80 2.11
C ARG A 34 11.09 -15.83 2.45
N LYS A 35 11.84 -14.76 2.19
CA LYS A 35 13.29 -14.68 2.48
C LYS A 35 13.58 -14.64 3.98
N GLN A 36 12.71 -13.99 4.75
CA GLN A 36 12.88 -13.74 6.18
C GLN A 36 12.16 -14.77 7.07
N ASN A 37 11.43 -15.72 6.47
CA ASN A 37 10.58 -16.69 7.16
C ASN A 37 9.47 -16.02 8.03
N VAL A 38 8.87 -14.96 7.51
CA VAL A 38 7.73 -14.26 8.13
C VAL A 38 6.42 -14.89 7.63
N THR A 39 5.54 -15.25 8.55
CA THR A 39 4.22 -15.81 8.22
C THR A 39 3.25 -14.69 7.87
N LEU A 40 2.74 -14.71 6.63
CA LEU A 40 1.70 -13.78 6.17
C LEU A 40 0.30 -14.40 6.32
N PRO A 41 -0.76 -13.59 6.45
CA PRO A 41 -2.13 -14.07 6.45
C PRO A 41 -2.57 -14.66 5.11
N SER A 42 -1.85 -14.36 4.02
CA SER A 42 -2.03 -15.00 2.72
C SER A 42 -0.77 -14.90 1.86
N ASN A 43 -0.51 -15.96 1.08
CA ASN A 43 0.50 -15.96 0.02
C ASN A 43 -0.10 -15.69 -1.38
N ASP A 44 -1.42 -15.49 -1.47
CA ASP A 44 -2.09 -15.08 -2.69
C ASP A 44 -2.03 -13.55 -2.82
N PRO A 45 -1.43 -12.99 -3.89
CA PRO A 45 -1.29 -11.55 -4.06
C PRO A 45 -2.61 -10.78 -4.03
N LYS A 46 -3.70 -11.37 -4.55
CA LYS A 46 -5.02 -10.70 -4.58
C LYS A 46 -5.59 -10.61 -3.18
N LYS A 47 -5.58 -11.72 -2.44
CA LYS A 47 -6.07 -11.76 -1.05
C LYS A 47 -5.22 -10.89 -0.13
N LEU A 48 -3.90 -10.91 -0.30
CA LEU A 48 -3.01 -10.07 0.49
C LEU A 48 -3.26 -8.59 0.22
N LYS A 49 -3.51 -8.21 -1.05
CA LYS A 49 -3.90 -6.83 -1.39
C LYS A 49 -5.21 -6.40 -0.74
N GLU A 50 -6.22 -7.27 -0.72
CA GLU A 50 -7.51 -6.99 -0.06
C GLU A 50 -7.33 -6.77 1.46
N ILE A 51 -6.40 -7.47 2.08
CA ILE A 51 -6.06 -7.29 3.50
C ILE A 51 -5.28 -5.99 3.73
N LEU A 52 -4.32 -5.67 2.85
CA LEU A 52 -3.39 -4.57 3.05
C LEU A 52 -3.90 -3.20 2.60
N VAL A 53 -4.91 -3.16 1.73
CA VAL A 53 -5.44 -1.93 1.15
C VAL A 53 -6.86 -1.72 1.67
N PRO A 54 -7.05 -0.87 2.69
CA PRO A 54 -8.39 -0.52 3.16
C PRO A 54 -9.23 0.07 2.03
N GLY A 55 -10.51 -0.30 2.00
CA GLY A 55 -11.47 0.30 1.07
C GLY A 55 -11.70 1.79 1.36
N ILE A 56 -12.43 2.45 0.44
CA ILE A 56 -12.75 3.89 0.53
C ILE A 56 -13.43 4.24 1.87
N ASN A 57 -14.25 3.32 2.40
CA ASN A 57 -14.92 3.49 3.68
C ASN A 57 -14.12 2.76 4.77
N CYS A 58 -13.15 3.46 5.37
CA CYS A 58 -12.46 3.00 6.57
C CYS A 58 -13.02 3.73 7.81
N PRO A 59 -13.49 3.01 8.85
CA PRO A 59 -14.26 3.61 9.93
C PRO A 59 -13.43 4.46 10.90
N SER A 60 -12.11 4.30 10.95
CA SER A 60 -11.22 5.16 11.75
C SER A 60 -9.77 5.09 11.27
N LEU A 61 -8.96 6.07 11.67
CA LEU A 61 -7.51 6.04 11.47
C LEU A 61 -6.86 4.80 12.11
N VAL A 62 -7.34 4.38 13.28
CA VAL A 62 -6.81 3.20 13.99
C VAL A 62 -7.01 1.94 13.14
N GLU A 63 -8.18 1.78 12.52
CA GLU A 63 -8.44 0.67 11.61
C GLU A 63 -7.59 0.75 10.33
N TYR A 64 -7.39 1.95 9.79
CA TYR A 64 -6.55 2.18 8.62
C TYR A 64 -5.09 1.77 8.85
N LEU A 65 -4.59 1.90 10.07
CA LEU A 65 -3.19 1.61 10.42
C LEU A 65 -2.92 0.13 10.68
N LYS A 66 -3.94 -0.72 10.92
CA LYS A 66 -3.75 -2.16 11.21
C LYS A 66 -2.89 -2.91 10.16
N PRO A 67 -3.04 -2.67 8.84
CA PRO A 67 -2.18 -3.29 7.84
C PRO A 67 -0.68 -3.03 8.00
N PHE A 68 -0.29 -1.96 8.69
CA PHE A 68 1.13 -1.65 8.92
C PHE A 68 1.81 -2.71 9.80
N ASP A 69 1.08 -3.47 10.62
CA ASP A 69 1.63 -4.61 11.35
C ASP A 69 2.28 -5.63 10.42
N ILE A 70 1.75 -5.76 9.18
CA ILE A 70 2.29 -6.66 8.16
C ILE A 70 3.42 -5.97 7.40
N THR A 71 3.23 -4.74 6.93
CA THR A 71 4.25 -4.07 6.11
C THR A 71 5.54 -3.77 6.88
N LEU A 72 5.46 -3.62 8.21
CA LEU A 72 6.61 -3.45 9.10
C LEU A 72 7.24 -4.78 9.58
N SER A 73 6.61 -5.91 9.27
CA SER A 73 7.12 -7.25 9.64
C SER A 73 8.10 -7.84 8.63
N VAL A 74 8.20 -7.25 7.44
CA VAL A 74 9.00 -7.73 6.29
C VAL A 74 10.10 -6.76 5.89
#